data_AF-G0R4F6-F1
#
_entry.id   AF-G0R4F6-F1
#
_cell.length_a   1.000
_cell.length_b   1.000
_cell.length_c   1.000
_cell.angle_alpha   90.00
_cell.angle_beta   90.00
_cell.angle_gamma   90.00
#
_symmetry.space_group_name_H-M   'P 1'
#
loop_
_entity.id
_entity.type
_entity.pdbx_description
1 polymer ?
#
loop_
_entity_poly.entity_id
_entity_poly.type
_entity_poly.pdbx_seq_one_letter_code
_entity_poly.pdbx_strand_id
1 'polypeptide(L)'
;MQNLPDCNEVNKYIKEYLQYLGLNNTLDCFEAELKSKQVINKVVKQQQQQSSRPEDLPRLYQLLKGDNKQSKRELNLEKDMKAQNKKYQQILQAGRQIFSVSINLLQILHSLKESAQNENLSETLENYKIQLGKYHKVIINEGKPEGDELFTETVMQEHKTKLQKHFSDRNIDGMIEVLLSLRVNALQIAPELRKNLVYELIRNDIFNIEATEKFDFVFQIIDINNQSLKHAITSIISVVSSTLRGVEYLVYNEKYTIIERIIKVLKEQENGSVTQRFCLAILQKCSIKESIIPVLVEQDMINWVVSLVKKSINQKIHVFCLDFASAMLANITHTNYTLQYFEQHPDYTYQFMESLLKLMRENIPVSVLMHILICLSYLSKDSFQQQMDQCNFIERISDFVEYYSQINTSENEAAEIDKKTILDLCAHMFHPKDNSLDNSETIEQNELKTEDRIREYENEQGELIFECFQDEVSQ
;
A
#
# COMPACT_ATOMS: atom_id res chain seq x y z
N MET A 1 1.38 59.56 19.68
CA MET A 1 0.41 58.91 18.76
C MET A 1 -0.20 60.02 17.93
N GLN A 2 0.13 60.09 16.63
CA GLN A 2 -0.50 61.06 15.73
C GLN A 2 -1.97 60.65 15.56
N ASN A 3 -2.89 61.61 15.71
CA ASN A 3 -4.31 61.36 15.47
C ASN A 3 -4.49 60.96 14.01
N LEU A 4 -5.12 59.80 13.80
CA LEU A 4 -5.39 59.27 12.47
C LEU A 4 -6.39 60.18 11.74
N PRO A 5 -6.27 60.28 10.41
CA PRO A 5 -7.22 61.02 9.61
C PRO A 5 -8.61 60.38 9.71
N ASP A 6 -9.62 61.21 9.96
CA ASP A 6 -11.02 60.77 9.98
C ASP A 6 -11.40 60.18 8.60
N CYS A 7 -12.40 59.31 8.54
CA CYS A 7 -12.93 58.77 7.28
C CYS A 7 -13.26 59.87 6.27
N ASN A 8 -13.65 61.05 6.74
CA ASN A 8 -13.88 62.23 5.89
C ASN A 8 -12.59 62.73 5.22
N GLU A 9 -11.47 62.67 5.92
CA GLU A 9 -10.16 63.09 5.43
C GLU A 9 -9.59 62.08 4.44
N VAL A 10 -9.77 60.77 4.67
CA VAL A 10 -9.43 59.73 3.68
C VAL A 10 -10.25 59.88 2.40
N ASN A 11 -11.57 60.12 2.53
CA ASN A 11 -12.43 60.37 1.36
C ASN A 11 -11.97 61.62 0.60
N LYS A 12 -11.49 62.65 1.31
CA LYS A 12 -10.93 63.86 0.68
C LYS A 12 -9.68 63.53 -0.14
N TYR A 13 -8.75 62.74 0.40
CA TYR A 13 -7.56 62.32 -0.34
C TYR A 13 -7.88 61.47 -1.58
N ILE A 14 -8.86 60.57 -1.49
CA ILE A 14 -9.31 59.78 -2.64
C ILE A 14 -9.88 60.71 -3.73
N LYS A 15 -10.69 61.70 -3.36
CA LYS A 15 -11.21 62.69 -4.31
C LYS A 15 -10.10 63.50 -4.97
N GLU A 16 -9.16 64.04 -4.18
CA GLU A 16 -8.02 64.81 -4.68
C GLU A 16 -7.17 63.96 -5.64
N TYR A 17 -6.96 62.67 -5.34
CA TYR A 17 -6.22 61.75 -6.19
C TYR A 17 -6.93 61.44 -7.52
N LEU A 18 -8.23 61.14 -7.47
CA LEU A 18 -9.02 60.88 -8.69
C LEU A 18 -9.11 62.13 -9.58
N GLN A 19 -9.22 63.30 -8.96
CA GLN A 19 -9.22 64.58 -9.66
C GLN A 19 -7.85 64.88 -10.30
N TYR A 20 -6.75 64.63 -9.59
CA TYR A 20 -5.40 64.78 -10.12
C TYR A 20 -5.15 63.91 -11.35
N LEU A 21 -5.67 62.68 -11.37
CA LEU A 21 -5.56 61.76 -12.51
C LEU A 21 -6.55 62.04 -13.65
N GLY A 22 -7.44 63.02 -13.52
CA GLY A 22 -8.46 63.35 -14.53
C GLY A 22 -9.55 62.29 -14.69
N LEU A 23 -9.77 61.44 -13.69
CA LEU A 23 -10.73 60.33 -13.71
C LEU A 23 -12.14 60.80 -13.31
N ASN A 24 -12.69 61.75 -14.05
CA ASN A 24 -13.93 62.46 -13.69
C ASN A 24 -15.13 61.52 -13.52
N ASN A 25 -15.31 60.53 -14.42
CA ASN A 25 -16.42 59.58 -14.32
C ASN A 25 -16.34 58.73 -13.03
N THR A 26 -15.14 58.30 -12.65
CA THR A 26 -14.92 57.52 -11.43
C THR A 26 -15.13 58.37 -10.19
N LEU A 27 -14.70 59.64 -10.22
CA LEU A 27 -14.96 60.61 -9.17
C LEU A 27 -16.46 60.82 -8.99
N ASP A 28 -17.22 61.02 -10.06
CA ASP A 28 -18.67 61.24 -10.00
C ASP A 28 -19.41 60.03 -9.39
N CYS A 29 -19.02 58.80 -9.79
CA CYS A 29 -19.56 57.59 -9.19
C CYS A 29 -19.22 57.48 -7.69
N PHE A 30 -17.97 57.77 -7.32
CA PHE A 30 -17.52 57.75 -5.93
C PHE A 30 -18.28 58.78 -5.07
N GLU A 31 -18.51 59.99 -5.59
CA GLU A 31 -19.29 61.02 -4.90
C GLU A 31 -20.77 60.67 -4.77
N ALA A 32 -21.36 60.07 -5.81
CA ALA A 32 -22.73 59.58 -5.78
C ALA A 32 -22.92 58.49 -4.71
N GLU A 33 -21.96 57.57 -4.60
CA GLU A 33 -21.98 56.52 -3.59
C GLU A 33 -21.82 57.08 -2.17
N LEU A 34 -20.93 58.06 -1.96
CA LEU A 34 -20.79 58.76 -0.68
C LEU A 34 -22.08 59.45 -0.26
N LYS A 35 -22.76 60.13 -1.19
CA LYS A 35 -24.06 60.78 -0.92
C LYS A 35 -25.14 59.75 -0.57
N SER A 36 -25.21 58.63 -1.29
CA SER A 36 -26.14 57.54 -1.01
C SER A 36 -25.92 56.95 0.40
N LYS A 37 -24.67 56.70 0.79
CA LYS A 37 -24.31 56.18 2.11
C LYS A 37 -24.61 57.16 3.25
N GLN A 38 -24.51 58.47 3.03
CA GLN A 38 -24.92 59.48 4.03
C GLN A 38 -26.43 59.48 4.26
N VAL A 39 -27.24 59.19 3.24
CA VAL A 39 -28.69 59.04 3.36
C VAL A 39 -29.03 57.75 4.12
N ILE A 40 -28.38 56.63 3.80
CA ILE A 40 -28.58 55.34 4.47
C ILE A 40 -28.16 55.43 5.96
N ASN A 41 -27.05 56.08 6.30
CA ASN A 41 -26.61 56.23 7.69
C ASN A 41 -27.51 57.14 8.53
N LYS A 42 -28.29 58.04 7.92
CA LYS A 42 -29.35 58.80 8.64
C LYS A 42 -30.56 57.93 8.96
N VAL A 43 -30.83 56.89 8.15
CA VAL A 43 -31.93 55.93 8.36
C VAL A 43 -31.53 54.82 9.35
N VAL A 44 -30.27 54.38 9.32
CA VAL A 44 -29.76 53.29 10.18
C VAL A 44 -29.48 53.72 11.63
N LYS A 45 -29.34 55.02 11.92
CA LYS A 45 -29.13 55.52 13.30
C LYS A 45 -30.32 55.32 14.27
N GLN A 46 -31.48 54.82 13.80
CA GLN A 46 -32.58 54.41 14.68
C GLN A 46 -32.59 52.91 15.00
N GLN A 47 -31.77 52.08 14.36
CA GLN A 47 -31.71 50.64 14.64
C GLN A 47 -30.27 50.14 14.49
N GLN A 48 -29.50 50.21 15.59
CA GLN A 48 -28.53 49.19 16.05
C GLN A 48 -27.46 49.82 16.95
N GLN A 49 -27.70 49.73 18.26
CA GLN A 49 -26.67 49.31 19.19
C GLN A 49 -26.62 47.78 19.11
N GLN A 50 -25.69 47.20 18.36
CA GLN A 50 -25.09 45.89 18.67
C GLN A 50 -23.96 45.55 17.69
N SER A 51 -22.84 45.15 18.30
CA SER A 51 -21.53 44.75 17.77
C SER A 51 -21.45 44.26 16.30
N SER A 52 -20.93 45.10 15.42
CA SER A 52 -20.25 44.65 14.20
C SER A 52 -18.81 44.26 14.54
N ARG A 53 -18.48 42.96 14.47
CA ARG A 53 -17.09 42.48 14.55
C ARG A 53 -16.27 43.04 13.37
N PRO A 54 -14.99 43.39 13.56
CA PRO A 54 -14.18 44.14 12.60
C PRO A 54 -13.52 43.24 11.52
N GLU A 55 -14.18 42.18 11.05
CA GLU A 55 -13.50 41.15 10.24
C GLU A 55 -13.40 41.44 8.74
N ASP A 56 -14.10 42.45 8.20
CA ASP A 56 -14.01 42.81 6.78
C ASP A 56 -13.75 44.31 6.59
N LEU A 57 -12.71 44.82 7.25
CA LEU A 57 -12.20 46.15 6.89
C LEU A 57 -11.58 46.11 5.48
N PRO A 58 -11.86 47.09 4.61
CA PRO A 58 -11.30 47.12 3.26
C PRO A 58 -9.77 47.01 3.27
N ARG A 59 -9.21 46.26 2.31
CA ARG A 59 -7.76 45.97 2.23
C ARG A 59 -6.90 47.23 2.26
N LEU A 60 -7.36 48.32 1.65
CA LEU A 60 -6.67 49.62 1.67
C LEU A 60 -6.53 50.17 3.10
N TYR A 61 -7.56 50.00 3.94
CA TYR A 61 -7.54 50.41 5.34
C TYR A 61 -6.59 49.54 6.18
N GLN A 62 -6.54 48.22 5.91
CA GLN A 62 -5.59 47.30 6.58
C GLN A 62 -4.14 47.60 6.18
N LEU A 63 -3.88 47.86 4.89
CA LEU A 63 -2.57 48.24 4.38
C LEU A 63 -2.08 49.58 4.96
N LEU A 64 -2.97 50.57 5.09
CA LEU A 64 -2.65 51.85 5.76
C LEU A 64 -2.37 51.69 7.26
N LYS A 65 -2.85 50.62 7.89
CA LYS A 65 -2.52 50.25 9.28
C LYS A 65 -1.22 49.45 9.42
N GLY A 66 -0.53 49.15 8.31
CA GLY A 66 0.68 48.32 8.30
C GLY A 66 0.40 46.85 8.65
N ASP A 67 -0.86 46.41 8.59
CA ASP A 67 -1.23 45.03 8.88
C ASP A 67 -1.13 44.19 7.58
N ASN A 68 -0.04 43.43 7.47
CA ASN A 68 0.25 42.59 6.30
C ASN A 68 -0.47 41.24 6.32
N LYS A 69 -1.33 40.98 7.31
CA LYS A 69 -2.06 39.72 7.39
C LYS A 69 -2.94 39.54 6.16
N GLN A 70 -2.78 38.42 5.47
CA GLN A 70 -3.64 38.04 4.35
C GLN A 70 -5.05 37.79 4.88
N SER A 71 -6.04 38.31 4.17
CA SER A 71 -7.44 38.03 4.42
C SER A 71 -7.73 36.54 4.18
N LYS A 72 -8.78 36.01 4.83
CA LYS A 72 -9.25 34.65 4.60
C LYS A 72 -9.55 34.37 3.13
N ARG A 73 -10.02 35.39 2.40
CA ARG A 73 -10.25 35.32 0.95
C ARG A 73 -8.94 35.18 0.16
N GLU A 74 -7.90 35.94 0.51
CA GLU A 74 -6.57 35.82 -0.11
C GLU A 74 -5.95 34.45 0.16
N LEU A 75 -6.07 33.93 1.39
CA LEU A 75 -5.60 32.58 1.73
C LEU A 75 -6.32 31.48 0.93
N ASN A 76 -7.64 31.61 0.75
CA ASN A 76 -8.41 30.68 -0.07
C ASN A 76 -8.01 30.76 -1.55
N LEU A 77 -7.86 31.97 -2.09
CA LEU A 77 -7.40 32.16 -3.48
C LEU A 77 -5.99 31.59 -3.70
N GLU A 78 -5.08 31.76 -2.73
CA GLU A 78 -3.74 31.19 -2.81
C GLU A 78 -3.78 29.65 -2.79
N LYS A 79 -4.66 29.06 -1.98
CA LYS A 79 -4.89 27.61 -1.94
C LYS A 79 -5.44 27.09 -3.27
N ASP A 80 -6.43 27.77 -3.84
CA ASP A 80 -7.03 27.41 -5.13
C ASP A 80 -6.02 27.54 -6.28
N MET A 81 -5.20 28.59 -6.27
CA MET A 81 -4.12 28.79 -7.23
C MET A 81 -3.06 27.69 -7.14
N LYS A 82 -2.66 27.28 -5.93
CA LYS A 82 -1.74 26.14 -5.72
C LYS A 82 -2.33 24.83 -6.24
N ALA A 83 -3.62 24.59 -6.00
CA ALA A 83 -4.32 23.40 -6.51
C ALA A 83 -4.39 23.40 -8.05
N GLN A 84 -4.71 24.53 -8.69
CA GLN A 84 -4.70 24.65 -10.14
C GLN A 84 -3.30 24.46 -10.74
N ASN A 85 -2.26 25.03 -10.12
CA ASN A 85 -0.88 24.83 -10.56
C ASN A 85 -0.47 23.36 -10.48
N LYS A 86 -0.87 22.63 -9.43
CA LYS A 86 -0.62 21.19 -9.30
C LYS A 86 -1.27 20.40 -10.45
N LYS A 87 -2.54 20.68 -10.76
CA LYS A 87 -3.26 20.06 -11.89
C LYS A 87 -2.56 20.34 -13.22
N TYR A 88 -2.17 21.60 -13.46
CA TYR A 88 -1.49 21.99 -14.68
C TYR A 88 -0.15 21.26 -14.86
N GLN A 89 0.63 21.11 -13.78
CA GLN A 89 1.87 20.33 -13.80
C GLN A 89 1.63 18.84 -14.10
N GLN A 90 0.58 18.25 -13.54
CA GLN A 90 0.20 16.86 -13.81
C GLN A 90 -0.20 16.65 -15.28
N ILE A 91 -0.99 17.56 -15.86
CA ILE A 91 -1.34 17.52 -17.29
C ILE A 91 -0.08 17.63 -18.16
N LEU A 92 0.81 18.58 -17.84
CA LEU A 92 2.07 18.75 -18.58
C LEU A 92 2.94 17.51 -18.52
N GLN A 93 3.06 16.90 -17.34
CA GLN A 93 3.84 15.68 -17.15
C GLN A 93 3.23 14.50 -17.91
N ALA A 94 1.91 14.31 -17.83
CA ALA A 94 1.20 13.28 -18.60
C ALA A 94 1.38 13.48 -20.11
N GLY A 95 1.28 14.73 -20.59
CA GLY A 95 1.58 15.08 -21.99
C GLY A 95 2.99 14.68 -22.40
N ARG A 96 4.01 14.99 -21.59
CA ARG A 96 5.40 14.58 -21.86
C ARG A 96 5.54 13.06 -21.92
N GLN A 97 4.86 12.33 -21.04
CA GLN A 97 4.90 10.87 -21.01
C GLN A 97 4.23 10.25 -22.24
N ILE A 98 3.09 10.80 -22.72
CA ILE A 98 2.48 10.38 -23.99
C ILE A 98 3.46 10.54 -25.15
N PHE A 99 4.13 11.71 -25.25
CA PHE A 99 5.11 11.93 -26.29
C PHE A 99 6.29 10.96 -26.19
N SER A 100 6.82 10.72 -24.99
CA SER A 100 7.90 9.76 -24.76
C SER A 100 7.52 8.35 -25.19
N VAL A 101 6.33 7.87 -24.78
CA VAL A 101 5.83 6.55 -25.15
C VAL A 101 5.59 6.46 -26.66
N SER A 102 5.03 7.51 -27.26
CA SER A 102 4.77 7.55 -28.71
C SER A 102 6.08 7.55 -29.53
N ILE A 103 7.12 8.26 -29.06
CA ILE A 103 8.45 8.25 -29.69
C ILE A 103 9.07 6.85 -29.62
N ASN A 104 8.99 6.18 -28.46
CA ASN A 104 9.51 4.83 -28.30
C ASN A 104 8.77 3.82 -29.20
N LEU A 105 7.44 3.95 -29.32
CA LEU A 105 6.62 3.19 -30.27
C LEU A 105 7.08 3.39 -31.71
N LEU A 106 7.31 4.64 -32.12
CA LEU A 106 7.79 4.97 -33.47
C LEU A 106 9.20 4.40 -33.74
N GLN A 107 10.09 4.42 -32.75
CA GLN A 107 11.42 3.82 -32.86
C GLN A 107 11.37 2.30 -33.03
N ILE A 108 10.47 1.62 -32.30
CA ILE A 108 10.24 0.17 -32.46
C ILE A 108 9.61 -0.14 -33.82
N LEU A 109 8.63 0.64 -34.27
CA LEU A 109 8.06 0.50 -35.61
C LEU A 109 9.11 0.71 -36.71
N HIS A 110 10.07 1.61 -36.49
CA HIS A 110 11.20 1.82 -37.40
C HIS A 110 12.16 0.64 -37.42
N SER A 111 12.48 0.02 -36.27
CA SER A 111 13.37 -1.14 -36.19
C SER A 111 12.74 -2.44 -36.72
N LEU A 112 11.41 -2.56 -36.69
CA LEU A 112 10.67 -3.66 -37.31
C LEU A 112 10.69 -3.64 -38.84
N LYS A 113 10.79 -2.44 -39.44
CA LYS A 113 10.99 -2.33 -40.89
C LYS A 113 12.32 -2.97 -41.33
N GLU A 114 13.26 -3.12 -40.41
CA GLU A 114 14.61 -3.65 -40.65
C GLU A 114 14.77 -5.13 -40.20
N SER A 115 13.84 -5.69 -39.42
CA SER A 115 13.96 -7.06 -38.89
C SER A 115 12.60 -7.77 -38.70
N ALA A 116 12.39 -8.85 -39.47
CA ALA A 116 11.10 -9.55 -39.58
C ALA A 116 10.82 -10.62 -38.49
N GLN A 117 11.54 -10.63 -37.37
CA GLN A 117 11.42 -11.68 -36.34
C GLN A 117 11.52 -11.12 -34.92
N ASN A 118 10.44 -10.53 -34.42
CA ASN A 118 10.31 -10.19 -32.98
C ASN A 118 9.05 -10.85 -32.41
N GLU A 119 9.23 -12.03 -31.80
CA GLU A 119 8.14 -12.80 -31.16
C GLU A 119 7.49 -12.06 -29.97
N ASN A 120 8.18 -11.08 -29.36
CA ASN A 120 7.67 -10.29 -28.22
C ASN A 120 7.07 -8.93 -28.62
N LEU A 121 6.88 -8.67 -29.91
CA LEU A 121 6.39 -7.39 -30.38
C LEU A 121 4.95 -7.12 -29.91
N SER A 122 4.09 -8.13 -29.99
CA SER A 122 2.68 -7.99 -29.61
C SER A 122 2.53 -7.60 -28.14
N GLU A 123 3.34 -8.17 -27.27
CA GLU A 123 3.38 -7.86 -25.83
C GLU A 123 3.89 -6.43 -25.56
N THR A 124 4.94 -6.03 -26.27
CA THR A 124 5.50 -4.68 -26.17
C THR A 124 4.50 -3.61 -26.63
N LEU A 125 3.77 -3.87 -27.72
CA LEU A 125 2.74 -2.96 -28.23
C LEU A 125 1.56 -2.82 -27.27
N GLU A 126 1.12 -3.91 -26.64
CA GLU A 126 0.01 -3.86 -25.67
C GLU A 126 0.41 -3.10 -24.39
N ASN A 127 1.64 -3.29 -23.90
CA ASN A 127 2.18 -2.51 -22.78
C ASN A 127 2.19 -1.00 -23.06
N TYR A 128 2.62 -0.59 -24.26
CA TYR A 128 2.59 0.81 -24.63
C TYR A 128 1.16 1.35 -24.83
N LYS A 129 0.23 0.53 -25.32
CA LYS A 129 -1.19 0.90 -25.42
C LYS A 129 -1.82 1.14 -24.04
N ILE A 130 -1.49 0.32 -23.05
CA ILE A 130 -1.92 0.52 -21.65
C ILE A 130 -1.34 1.82 -21.08
N GLN A 131 -0.04 2.06 -21.28
CA GLN A 131 0.61 3.30 -20.81
C GLN A 131 0.03 4.55 -21.49
N LEU A 132 -0.19 4.53 -22.80
CA LEU A 132 -0.84 5.61 -23.53
C LEU A 132 -2.27 5.83 -23.02
N GLY A 133 -3.04 4.76 -22.79
CA GLY A 133 -4.37 4.84 -22.22
C GLY A 133 -4.39 5.56 -20.86
N LYS A 134 -3.46 5.19 -19.96
CA LYS A 134 -3.30 5.82 -18.64
C LYS A 134 -3.05 7.32 -18.74
N TYR A 135 -2.06 7.75 -19.53
CA TYR A 135 -1.71 9.18 -19.63
C TYR A 135 -2.73 9.99 -20.44
N HIS A 136 -3.32 9.40 -21.49
CA HIS A 136 -4.39 10.03 -22.28
C HIS A 136 -5.60 10.36 -21.40
N LYS A 137 -5.97 9.45 -20.50
CA LYS A 137 -7.03 9.68 -19.52
C LYS A 137 -6.73 10.80 -18.53
N VAL A 138 -5.49 10.94 -18.05
CA VAL A 138 -5.07 12.07 -17.19
C VAL A 138 -5.26 13.42 -17.91
N ILE A 139 -5.00 13.46 -19.21
CA ILE A 139 -5.19 14.68 -20.03
C ILE A 139 -6.68 14.97 -20.25
N ILE A 140 -7.48 13.96 -20.61
CA ILE A 140 -8.94 14.11 -20.78
C ILE A 140 -9.60 14.57 -19.48
N ASN A 141 -9.11 14.08 -18.34
CA ASN A 141 -9.65 14.42 -17.02
C ASN A 141 -9.07 15.71 -16.43
N GLU A 142 -8.42 16.57 -17.24
CA GLU A 142 -7.86 17.86 -16.82
C GLU A 142 -6.92 17.76 -15.60
N GLY A 143 -6.08 16.72 -15.56
CA GLY A 143 -5.13 16.51 -14.48
C GLY A 143 -5.76 16.00 -13.20
N LYS A 144 -7.06 15.68 -13.19
CA LYS A 144 -7.65 14.87 -12.12
C LYS A 144 -7.16 13.42 -12.29
N PRO A 145 -6.49 12.83 -11.28
CA PRO A 145 -6.20 11.40 -11.31
C PRO A 145 -7.52 10.62 -11.44
N GLU A 146 -7.52 9.49 -12.15
CA GLU A 146 -8.61 8.52 -11.98
C GLU A 146 -8.69 8.17 -10.48
N GLY A 147 -9.88 8.30 -9.88
CA GLY A 147 -10.14 7.86 -8.50
C GLY A 147 -10.23 8.92 -7.41
N ASP A 148 -10.34 10.22 -7.70
CA ASP A 148 -10.62 11.24 -6.66
C ASP A 148 -11.96 11.01 -5.93
N GLU A 149 -12.88 10.25 -6.51
CA GLU A 149 -14.09 9.82 -5.82
C GLU A 149 -13.80 8.52 -5.07
N LEU A 150 -13.76 8.63 -3.74
CA LEU A 150 -13.98 7.51 -2.84
C LEU A 150 -15.11 6.64 -3.41
N PHE A 151 -14.93 5.32 -3.39
CA PHE A 151 -15.99 4.36 -3.64
C PHE A 151 -17.21 4.83 -2.84
N THR A 152 -18.24 5.34 -3.52
CA THR A 152 -19.37 5.91 -2.78
C THR A 152 -20.02 4.77 -2.00
N GLU A 153 -20.45 5.06 -0.77
CA GLU A 153 -21.17 4.10 0.09
C GLU A 153 -22.29 3.38 -0.69
N THR A 154 -22.95 4.11 -1.60
CA THR A 154 -23.94 3.58 -2.54
C THR A 154 -23.40 2.46 -3.44
N VAL A 155 -22.26 2.66 -4.09
CA VAL A 155 -21.67 1.66 -4.99
C VAL A 155 -21.25 0.42 -4.19
N MET A 156 -20.70 0.60 -2.98
CA MET A 156 -20.34 -0.53 -2.13
C MET A 156 -21.58 -1.34 -1.72
N GLN A 157 -22.65 -0.65 -1.31
CA GLN A 157 -23.90 -1.27 -0.93
C GLN A 157 -24.59 -1.99 -2.11
N GLU A 158 -24.48 -1.44 -3.33
CA GLU A 158 -24.94 -2.11 -4.55
C GLU A 158 -24.19 -3.41 -4.81
N HIS A 159 -22.86 -3.42 -4.71
CA HIS A 159 -22.05 -4.64 -4.87
C HIS A 159 -22.40 -5.67 -3.80
N LYS A 160 -22.52 -5.24 -2.53
CA LYS A 160 -22.96 -6.12 -1.43
C LYS A 160 -24.32 -6.75 -1.71
N THR A 161 -25.30 -5.94 -2.11
CA THR A 161 -26.66 -6.41 -2.38
C THR A 161 -26.69 -7.37 -3.57
N LYS A 162 -25.95 -7.07 -4.65
CA LYS A 162 -25.83 -7.97 -5.81
C LYS A 162 -25.15 -9.28 -5.44
N LEU A 163 -24.07 -9.22 -4.66
CA LEU A 163 -23.35 -10.43 -4.22
C LEU A 163 -24.25 -11.33 -3.38
N GLN A 164 -24.98 -10.77 -2.41
CA GLN A 164 -25.93 -11.51 -1.57
C GLN A 164 -27.08 -12.11 -2.38
N LYS A 165 -27.59 -11.36 -3.37
CA LYS A 165 -28.62 -11.85 -4.28
C LYS A 165 -28.09 -13.04 -5.10
N HIS A 166 -26.93 -12.90 -5.74
CA HIS A 166 -26.34 -13.99 -6.52
C HIS A 166 -26.01 -15.21 -5.67
N PHE A 167 -25.56 -15.00 -4.43
CA PHE A 167 -25.37 -16.08 -3.46
C PHE A 167 -26.68 -16.80 -3.14
N SER A 168 -27.75 -16.06 -2.85
CA SER A 168 -29.09 -16.61 -2.57
C SER A 168 -29.65 -17.38 -3.78
N ASP A 169 -29.43 -16.85 -4.98
CA ASP A 169 -29.84 -17.44 -6.26
C ASP A 169 -28.92 -18.60 -6.70
N ARG A 170 -27.83 -18.88 -5.97
CA ARG A 170 -26.74 -19.82 -6.35
C ARG A 170 -26.15 -19.55 -7.73
N ASN A 171 -26.14 -18.29 -8.17
CA ASN A 171 -25.56 -17.86 -9.42
C ASN A 171 -24.04 -17.65 -9.25
N ILE A 172 -23.26 -18.66 -9.60
CA ILE A 172 -21.79 -18.65 -9.47
C ILE A 172 -21.16 -17.56 -10.35
N ASP A 173 -21.57 -17.43 -11.60
CA ASP A 173 -21.01 -16.46 -12.54
C ASP A 173 -21.27 -15.02 -12.06
N GLY A 174 -22.48 -14.76 -11.53
CA GLY A 174 -22.82 -13.47 -10.92
C GLY A 174 -22.01 -13.16 -9.66
N MET A 175 -21.67 -14.17 -8.85
CA MET A 175 -20.76 -13.97 -7.71
C MET A 175 -19.34 -13.63 -8.18
N ILE A 176 -18.83 -14.35 -9.18
CA ILE A 176 -17.51 -14.09 -9.77
C ILE A 176 -17.45 -12.67 -10.34
N GLU A 177 -18.45 -12.27 -11.11
CA GLU A 177 -18.53 -10.93 -11.73
C GLU A 177 -18.45 -9.83 -10.66
N VAL A 178 -19.22 -9.94 -9.58
CA VAL A 178 -19.25 -8.92 -8.52
C VAL A 178 -17.92 -8.88 -7.77
N LEU A 179 -17.34 -10.03 -7.42
CA LEU A 179 -16.06 -10.11 -6.72
C LEU A 179 -14.90 -9.56 -7.58
N LEU A 180 -14.84 -9.93 -8.85
CA LEU A 180 -13.82 -9.40 -9.77
C LEU A 180 -14.03 -7.91 -10.05
N SER A 181 -15.28 -7.44 -10.13
CA SER A 181 -15.58 -6.01 -10.28
C SER A 181 -15.05 -5.22 -9.08
N LEU A 182 -15.32 -5.67 -7.84
CA LEU A 182 -14.74 -5.07 -6.64
C LEU A 182 -13.21 -5.02 -6.68
N ARG A 183 -12.58 -6.07 -7.21
CA ARG A 183 -11.13 -6.17 -7.32
C ARG A 183 -10.55 -5.21 -8.34
N VAL A 184 -11.10 -5.18 -9.55
CA VAL A 184 -10.66 -4.25 -10.61
C VAL A 184 -10.77 -2.82 -10.10
N ASN A 185 -11.85 -2.50 -9.40
CA ASN A 185 -12.04 -1.21 -8.76
C ASN A 185 -11.00 -0.92 -7.69
N ALA A 186 -10.64 -1.92 -6.87
CA ALA A 186 -9.56 -1.78 -5.89
C ALA A 186 -8.20 -1.49 -6.55
N LEU A 187 -7.91 -2.10 -7.70
CA LEU A 187 -6.66 -1.87 -8.44
C LEU A 187 -6.62 -0.50 -9.12
N GLN A 188 -7.77 0.08 -9.46
CA GLN A 188 -7.88 1.39 -10.11
C GLN A 188 -7.82 2.57 -9.14
N ILE A 189 -8.03 2.34 -7.85
CA ILE A 189 -8.00 3.41 -6.85
C ILE A 189 -6.57 3.94 -6.65
N ALA A 190 -6.46 5.25 -6.47
CA ALA A 190 -5.20 5.91 -6.18
C ALA A 190 -4.56 5.32 -4.89
N PRO A 191 -3.24 5.09 -4.85
CA PRO A 191 -2.57 4.46 -3.72
C PRO A 191 -2.90 5.08 -2.35
N GLU A 192 -2.99 6.41 -2.28
CA GLU A 192 -3.31 7.17 -1.07
C GLU A 192 -4.73 6.92 -0.53
N LEU A 193 -5.64 6.37 -1.36
CA LEU A 193 -7.03 6.07 -1.00
C LEU A 193 -7.27 4.58 -0.73
N ARG A 194 -6.29 3.70 -0.98
CA ARG A 194 -6.44 2.25 -0.80
C ARG A 194 -6.82 1.86 0.62
N LYS A 195 -6.27 2.54 1.62
CA LYS A 195 -6.61 2.30 3.03
C LYS A 195 -8.08 2.61 3.33
N ASN A 196 -8.59 3.70 2.76
CA ASN A 196 -9.99 4.07 2.90
C ASN A 196 -10.92 3.05 2.23
N LEU A 197 -10.53 2.53 1.06
CA LEU A 197 -11.28 1.47 0.40
C LEU A 197 -11.41 0.22 1.28
N VAL A 198 -10.32 -0.23 1.89
CA VAL A 198 -10.35 -1.38 2.81
C VAL A 198 -11.29 -1.11 3.98
N TYR A 199 -11.26 0.09 4.53
CA TYR A 199 -12.18 0.48 5.61
C TYR A 199 -13.63 0.54 5.18
N GLU A 200 -13.92 0.97 3.94
CA GLU A 200 -15.28 0.94 3.40
C GLU A 200 -15.76 -0.49 3.15
N LEU A 201 -14.91 -1.41 2.69
CA LEU A 201 -15.24 -2.84 2.57
C LEU A 201 -15.63 -3.45 3.93
N ILE A 202 -14.87 -3.13 4.98
CA ILE A 202 -15.12 -3.59 6.35
C ILE A 202 -16.38 -2.94 6.93
N ARG A 203 -16.51 -1.62 6.81
CA ARG A 203 -17.66 -0.86 7.34
C ARG A 203 -18.98 -1.29 6.73
N ASN A 204 -18.98 -1.63 5.44
CA ASN A 204 -20.15 -2.18 4.77
C ASN A 204 -20.32 -3.67 5.03
N ASP A 205 -19.42 -4.32 5.79
CA ASP A 205 -19.43 -5.73 6.13
C ASP A 205 -19.70 -6.60 4.89
N ILE A 206 -18.84 -6.46 3.87
CA ILE A 206 -19.04 -7.08 2.55
C ILE A 206 -19.21 -8.61 2.63
N PHE A 207 -18.66 -9.23 3.67
CA PHE A 207 -18.73 -10.67 3.93
C PHE A 207 -19.75 -11.09 5.00
N ASN A 208 -20.54 -10.15 5.55
CA ASN A 208 -21.53 -10.40 6.60
C ASN A 208 -20.95 -11.03 7.89
N ILE A 209 -19.67 -10.76 8.20
CA ILE A 209 -18.98 -11.34 9.36
C ILE A 209 -19.46 -10.69 10.66
N GLU A 210 -19.44 -9.35 10.71
CA GLU A 210 -19.82 -8.61 11.93
C GLU A 210 -21.32 -8.69 12.18
N ALA A 211 -22.14 -8.56 11.13
CA ALA A 211 -23.60 -8.57 11.25
C ALA A 211 -24.16 -9.92 11.73
N THR A 212 -23.48 -11.03 11.45
CA THR A 212 -23.96 -12.38 11.79
C THR A 212 -23.18 -13.06 12.90
N GLU A 213 -22.02 -12.50 13.28
CA GLU A 213 -21.00 -13.14 14.13
C GLU A 213 -20.59 -14.56 13.66
N LYS A 214 -20.80 -14.80 12.35
CA LYS A 214 -20.58 -16.07 11.66
C LYS A 214 -19.84 -15.80 10.36
N PHE A 215 -19.20 -16.84 9.86
CA PHE A 215 -18.41 -16.80 8.63
C PHE A 215 -19.06 -17.64 7.52
N ASP A 216 -20.30 -18.08 7.73
CA ASP A 216 -21.01 -19.03 6.88
C ASP A 216 -21.06 -18.57 5.42
N PHE A 217 -21.23 -17.26 5.19
CA PHE A 217 -21.25 -16.68 3.85
C PHE A 217 -19.94 -16.90 3.10
N VAL A 218 -18.82 -16.55 3.74
CA VAL A 218 -17.47 -16.73 3.17
C VAL A 218 -17.16 -18.21 2.97
N PHE A 219 -17.49 -19.05 3.95
CA PHE A 219 -17.24 -20.49 3.86
C PHE A 219 -18.00 -21.14 2.72
N GLN A 220 -19.28 -20.82 2.58
CA GLN A 220 -20.11 -21.36 1.51
C GLN A 220 -19.61 -20.92 0.14
N ILE A 221 -18.99 -19.73 0.01
CA ILE A 221 -18.35 -19.30 -1.24
C ILE A 221 -17.03 -20.05 -1.49
N ILE A 222 -16.14 -20.10 -0.48
CA ILE A 222 -14.80 -20.72 -0.61
C ILE A 222 -14.88 -22.23 -0.84
N ASP A 223 -15.83 -22.92 -0.20
CA ASP A 223 -15.98 -24.37 -0.29
C ASP A 223 -16.69 -24.83 -1.58
N ILE A 224 -17.18 -23.90 -2.44
CA ILE A 224 -17.67 -24.26 -3.78
C ILE A 224 -16.50 -24.73 -4.64
N ASN A 225 -16.68 -25.89 -5.30
CA ASN A 225 -15.69 -26.45 -6.20
C ASN A 225 -15.67 -25.74 -7.57
N ASN A 226 -15.26 -24.47 -7.58
CA ASN A 226 -15.07 -23.66 -8.77
C ASN A 226 -13.80 -22.82 -8.62
N GLN A 227 -12.80 -23.04 -9.49
CA GLN A 227 -11.49 -22.38 -9.37
C GLN A 227 -11.57 -20.86 -9.61
N SER A 228 -12.39 -20.42 -10.57
CA SER A 228 -12.59 -18.99 -10.85
C SER A 228 -13.24 -18.26 -9.67
N LEU A 229 -14.16 -18.92 -8.95
CA LEU A 229 -14.76 -18.38 -7.74
C LEU A 229 -13.76 -18.36 -6.58
N LYS A 230 -12.97 -19.42 -6.38
CA LYS A 230 -11.88 -19.47 -5.39
C LYS A 230 -10.86 -18.35 -5.63
N HIS A 231 -10.47 -18.15 -6.89
CA HIS A 231 -9.63 -17.03 -7.30
C HIS A 231 -10.30 -15.69 -6.94
N ALA A 232 -11.54 -15.46 -7.38
CA ALA A 232 -12.23 -14.20 -7.16
C ALA A 232 -12.38 -13.87 -5.66
N ILE A 233 -12.77 -14.84 -4.82
CA ILE A 233 -12.92 -14.59 -3.37
C ILE A 233 -11.57 -14.38 -2.67
N THR A 234 -10.56 -15.20 -2.96
CA THR A 234 -9.22 -15.04 -2.35
C THR A 234 -8.57 -13.72 -2.77
N SER A 235 -8.81 -13.29 -4.00
CA SER A 235 -8.30 -12.03 -4.52
C SER A 235 -8.87 -10.80 -3.78
N ILE A 236 -10.13 -10.85 -3.33
CA ILE A 236 -10.74 -9.80 -2.49
C ILE A 236 -10.30 -9.93 -1.03
N ILE A 237 -10.21 -11.15 -0.49
CA ILE A 237 -9.70 -11.36 0.86
C ILE A 237 -8.27 -10.82 0.97
N SER A 238 -7.43 -10.96 -0.08
CA SER A 238 -6.09 -10.35 -0.11
C SER A 238 -6.15 -8.83 0.05
N VAL A 239 -7.06 -8.14 -0.66
CA VAL A 239 -7.27 -6.69 -0.55
C VAL A 239 -7.69 -6.32 0.87
N VAL A 240 -8.64 -7.04 1.45
CA VAL A 240 -9.09 -6.79 2.84
C VAL A 240 -7.93 -6.97 3.82
N SER A 241 -7.14 -8.04 3.67
CA SER A 241 -6.01 -8.35 4.55
C SER A 241 -4.83 -7.39 4.45
N SER A 242 -4.82 -6.45 3.49
CA SER A 242 -3.74 -5.45 3.34
C SER A 242 -3.67 -4.42 4.48
N THR A 243 -4.56 -4.46 5.46
CA THR A 243 -4.46 -3.62 6.68
C THR A 243 -4.66 -4.46 7.93
N LEU A 244 -4.08 -4.03 9.06
CA LEU A 244 -4.28 -4.70 10.35
C LEU A 244 -5.77 -4.80 10.72
N ARG A 245 -6.55 -3.73 10.48
CA ARG A 245 -8.00 -3.73 10.73
C ARG A 245 -8.73 -4.75 9.85
N GLY A 246 -8.27 -4.94 8.62
CA GLY A 246 -8.81 -5.97 7.75
C GLY A 246 -8.45 -7.39 8.18
N VAL A 247 -7.23 -7.60 8.68
CA VAL A 247 -6.87 -8.87 9.34
C VAL A 247 -7.78 -9.12 10.54
N GLU A 248 -8.00 -8.12 11.41
CA GLU A 248 -8.92 -8.20 12.56
C GLU A 248 -10.35 -8.55 12.15
N TYR A 249 -10.84 -7.97 11.06
CA TYR A 249 -12.15 -8.30 10.50
C TYR A 249 -12.22 -9.76 10.03
N LEU A 250 -11.17 -10.31 9.43
CA LEU A 250 -11.12 -11.71 8.99
C LEU A 250 -10.98 -12.70 10.16
N VAL A 251 -10.45 -12.27 11.31
CA VAL A 251 -10.32 -13.07 12.55
C VAL A 251 -11.25 -12.59 13.66
N TYR A 252 -12.43 -12.09 13.27
CA TYR A 252 -13.40 -11.49 14.19
C TYR A 252 -13.72 -12.41 15.39
N ASN A 253 -13.75 -11.83 16.59
CA ASN A 253 -13.93 -12.54 17.86
C ASN A 253 -12.92 -13.69 18.09
N GLU A 254 -11.67 -13.50 17.66
CA GLU A 254 -10.58 -14.49 17.81
C GLU A 254 -10.87 -15.84 17.16
N LYS A 255 -11.75 -15.85 16.15
CA LYS A 255 -12.06 -17.05 15.36
C LYS A 255 -11.22 -17.04 14.09
N TYR A 256 -10.28 -17.98 14.00
CA TYR A 256 -9.31 -18.07 12.90
C TYR A 256 -9.76 -18.93 11.72
N THR A 257 -11.04 -19.27 11.67
CA THR A 257 -11.61 -20.24 10.73
C THR A 257 -11.51 -19.83 9.25
N ILE A 258 -11.46 -18.52 8.94
CA ILE A 258 -11.15 -18.06 7.57
C ILE A 258 -9.72 -18.44 7.21
N ILE A 259 -8.76 -18.25 8.11
CA ILE A 259 -7.33 -18.57 7.89
C ILE A 259 -7.17 -20.07 7.61
N GLU A 260 -7.82 -20.92 8.39
CA GLU A 260 -7.84 -22.37 8.17
C GLU A 260 -8.38 -22.74 6.78
N ARG A 261 -9.45 -22.07 6.33
CA ARG A 261 -10.01 -22.27 4.99
C ARG A 261 -9.08 -21.78 3.88
N ILE A 262 -8.38 -20.67 4.07
CA ILE A 262 -7.35 -20.20 3.12
C ILE A 262 -6.20 -21.18 3.03
N ILE A 263 -5.74 -21.76 4.15
CA ILE A 263 -4.69 -22.80 4.16
C ILE A 263 -5.15 -24.04 3.40
N LYS A 264 -6.40 -24.47 3.58
CA LYS A 264 -6.98 -25.58 2.81
C LYS A 264 -6.95 -25.29 1.31
N VAL A 265 -7.42 -24.11 0.89
CA VAL A 265 -7.39 -23.69 -0.52
C VAL A 265 -5.95 -23.70 -1.04
N LEU A 266 -5.01 -23.09 -0.31
CA LEU A 266 -3.59 -23.01 -0.66
C LEU A 266 -3.00 -24.40 -0.97
N LYS A 267 -3.26 -25.38 -0.10
CA LYS A 267 -2.73 -26.74 -0.22
C LYS A 267 -3.34 -27.53 -1.38
N GLU A 268 -4.52 -27.14 -1.85
CA GLU A 268 -5.20 -27.73 -3.02
C GLU A 268 -4.73 -27.14 -4.36
N GLN A 269 -4.05 -25.98 -4.35
CA GLN A 269 -3.64 -25.30 -5.57
C GLN A 269 -2.38 -25.90 -6.21
N GLU A 270 -2.30 -25.77 -7.55
CA GLU A 270 -1.05 -26.01 -8.28
C GLU A 270 0.02 -25.00 -7.88
N ASN A 271 1.27 -25.48 -7.79
CA ASN A 271 2.42 -24.65 -7.45
C ASN A 271 2.62 -23.52 -8.47
N GLY A 272 2.65 -22.27 -8.00
CA GLY A 272 2.82 -21.08 -8.83
C GLY A 272 1.52 -20.50 -9.41
N SER A 273 0.37 -21.17 -9.23
CA SER A 273 -0.92 -20.63 -9.68
C SER A 273 -1.22 -19.27 -9.04
N VAL A 274 -2.02 -18.45 -9.73
CA VAL A 274 -2.42 -17.12 -9.26
C VAL A 274 -3.18 -17.21 -7.94
N THR A 275 -4.08 -18.18 -7.80
CA THR A 275 -4.80 -18.42 -6.54
C THR A 275 -3.86 -18.82 -5.39
N GLN A 276 -2.83 -19.63 -5.65
CA GLN A 276 -1.82 -19.95 -4.63
C GLN A 276 -1.09 -18.68 -4.16
N ARG A 277 -0.75 -17.78 -5.09
CA ARG A 277 -0.11 -16.51 -4.77
C ARG A 277 -0.98 -15.62 -3.88
N PHE A 278 -2.28 -15.49 -4.14
CA PHE A 278 -3.18 -14.76 -3.24
C PHE A 278 -3.28 -15.39 -1.87
N CYS A 279 -3.38 -16.73 -1.79
CA CYS A 279 -3.43 -17.40 -0.49
C CYS A 279 -2.15 -17.12 0.32
N LEU A 280 -0.97 -17.16 -0.31
CA LEU A 280 0.28 -16.82 0.35
C LEU A 280 0.36 -15.35 0.77
N ALA A 281 -0.11 -14.43 -0.06
CA ALA A 281 -0.18 -13.01 0.30
C ALA A 281 -1.06 -12.79 1.53
N ILE A 282 -2.24 -13.42 1.59
CA ILE A 282 -3.14 -13.36 2.75
C ILE A 282 -2.45 -13.90 4.00
N LEU A 283 -1.86 -15.10 3.93
CA LEU A 283 -1.29 -15.76 5.10
C LEU A 283 -0.03 -15.05 5.61
N GLN A 284 0.81 -14.53 4.71
CA GLN A 284 1.96 -13.73 5.10
C GLN A 284 1.50 -12.44 5.80
N LYS A 285 0.50 -11.72 5.28
CA LYS A 285 -0.15 -10.57 5.94
C LYS A 285 -0.71 -10.88 7.31
N CYS A 286 -1.39 -12.02 7.43
CA CYS A 286 -1.96 -12.47 8.69
C CYS A 286 -0.88 -12.91 9.69
N SER A 287 0.25 -13.45 9.24
CA SER A 287 1.33 -13.95 10.10
C SER A 287 2.04 -12.87 10.92
N ILE A 288 1.80 -11.58 10.65
CA ILE A 288 2.27 -10.50 11.52
C ILE A 288 1.57 -10.54 12.90
N LYS A 289 0.32 -11.00 12.95
CA LYS A 289 -0.45 -11.04 14.19
C LYS A 289 -0.10 -12.30 14.97
N GLU A 290 0.54 -12.13 16.14
CA GLU A 290 0.99 -13.24 16.99
C GLU A 290 -0.11 -14.26 17.31
N SER A 291 -1.35 -13.80 17.50
CA SER A 291 -2.48 -14.68 17.84
C SER A 291 -2.86 -15.65 16.72
N ILE A 292 -2.42 -15.41 15.47
CA ILE A 292 -2.65 -16.29 14.31
C ILE A 292 -1.59 -17.40 14.22
N ILE A 293 -0.41 -17.20 14.82
CA ILE A 293 0.72 -18.13 14.69
C ILE A 293 0.40 -19.54 15.19
N PRO A 294 -0.28 -19.75 16.33
CA PRO A 294 -0.67 -21.09 16.76
C PRO A 294 -1.42 -21.87 15.67
N VAL A 295 -2.33 -21.21 14.95
CA VAL A 295 -3.11 -21.81 13.86
C VAL A 295 -2.21 -22.20 12.70
N LEU A 296 -1.22 -21.38 12.34
CA LEU A 296 -0.27 -21.72 11.26
C LEU A 296 0.60 -22.93 11.63
N VAL A 297 1.02 -23.02 12.89
CA VAL A 297 1.81 -24.15 13.40
C VAL A 297 0.96 -25.43 13.42
N GLU A 298 -0.24 -25.38 13.99
CA GLU A 298 -1.17 -26.52 14.07
C GLU A 298 -1.60 -27.03 12.68
N GLN A 299 -1.68 -26.13 11.70
CA GLN A 299 -1.98 -26.47 10.31
C GLN A 299 -0.72 -26.89 9.51
N ASP A 300 0.40 -27.19 10.18
CA ASP A 300 1.63 -27.73 9.57
C ASP A 300 2.24 -26.81 8.48
N MET A 301 2.12 -25.49 8.65
CA MET A 301 2.63 -24.55 7.65
C MET A 301 4.15 -24.49 7.60
N ILE A 302 4.84 -24.79 8.72
CA ILE A 302 6.31 -24.85 8.77
C ILE A 302 6.83 -25.89 7.76
N ASN A 303 6.36 -27.14 7.86
CA ASN A 303 6.78 -28.22 6.97
C ASN A 303 6.30 -27.99 5.54
N TRP A 304 5.11 -27.41 5.36
CA TRP A 304 4.59 -27.09 4.04
C TRP A 304 5.51 -26.10 3.29
N VAL A 305 5.96 -25.03 3.95
CA VAL A 305 6.89 -24.05 3.33
C VAL A 305 8.23 -24.70 3.02
N VAL A 306 8.81 -25.45 3.95
CA VAL A 306 10.08 -26.16 3.71
C VAL A 306 9.96 -27.12 2.53
N SER A 307 8.83 -27.83 2.40
CA SER A 307 8.53 -28.69 1.25
C SER A 307 8.44 -27.90 -0.06
N LEU A 308 7.80 -26.73 -0.05
CA LEU A 308 7.69 -25.86 -1.22
C LEU A 308 9.07 -25.40 -1.72
N VAL A 309 9.95 -24.94 -0.82
CA VAL A 309 11.32 -24.53 -1.16
C VAL A 309 12.16 -25.71 -1.64
N LYS A 310 12.03 -26.89 -1.03
CA LYS A 310 12.70 -28.11 -1.53
C LYS A 310 12.23 -28.48 -2.94
N LYS A 311 10.93 -28.32 -3.23
CA LYS A 311 10.38 -28.58 -4.57
C LYS A 311 10.92 -27.57 -5.59
N SER A 312 11.12 -26.31 -5.22
CA SER A 312 11.61 -25.29 -6.16
C SER A 312 13.03 -25.54 -6.68
N ILE A 313 13.83 -26.35 -5.98
CA ILE A 313 15.16 -26.76 -6.46
C ILE A 313 15.06 -27.55 -7.77
N ASN A 314 14.01 -28.37 -7.90
CA ASN A 314 13.85 -29.30 -9.03
C ASN A 314 12.69 -28.91 -9.97
N GLN A 315 11.86 -27.95 -9.58
CA GLN A 315 10.67 -27.53 -10.32
C GLN A 315 10.61 -26.01 -10.37
N LYS A 316 10.21 -25.45 -11.51
CA LYS A 316 9.99 -24.01 -11.62
C LYS A 316 8.75 -23.62 -10.82
N ILE A 317 8.96 -22.95 -9.69
CA ILE A 317 7.90 -22.33 -8.89
C ILE A 317 8.04 -20.82 -9.03
N HIS A 318 6.90 -20.11 -9.09
CA HIS A 318 6.91 -18.66 -9.21
C HIS A 318 7.63 -18.02 -8.00
N VAL A 319 8.56 -17.10 -8.24
CA VAL A 319 9.40 -16.49 -7.19
C VAL A 319 8.58 -15.85 -6.07
N PHE A 320 7.49 -15.15 -6.41
CA PHE A 320 6.51 -14.63 -5.46
C PHE A 320 6.04 -15.67 -4.43
N CYS A 321 5.77 -16.91 -4.85
CA CYS A 321 5.34 -17.94 -3.90
C CYS A 321 6.45 -18.26 -2.89
N LEU A 322 7.69 -18.33 -3.34
CA LEU A 322 8.83 -18.65 -2.48
C LEU A 322 9.12 -17.49 -1.52
N ASP A 323 9.10 -16.25 -2.00
CA ASP A 323 9.33 -15.06 -1.19
C ASP A 323 8.29 -14.95 -0.07
N PHE A 324 7.00 -14.99 -0.40
CA PHE A 324 5.94 -14.84 0.58
C PHE A 324 5.84 -16.04 1.53
N ALA A 325 6.06 -17.26 1.04
CA ALA A 325 6.06 -18.44 1.90
C ALA A 325 7.23 -18.42 2.89
N SER A 326 8.43 -18.04 2.44
CA SER A 326 9.61 -17.96 3.30
C SER A 326 9.55 -16.78 4.28
N ALA A 327 8.99 -15.63 3.86
CA ALA A 327 8.71 -14.51 4.76
C ALA A 327 7.71 -14.92 5.87
N MET A 328 6.63 -15.63 5.49
CA MET A 328 5.68 -16.19 6.45
C MET A 328 6.37 -17.19 7.40
N LEU A 329 7.30 -18.02 6.92
CA LEU A 329 8.06 -18.95 7.76
C LEU A 329 8.95 -18.21 8.77
N ALA A 330 9.62 -17.13 8.36
CA ALA A 330 10.36 -16.26 9.28
C ALA A 330 9.42 -15.63 10.32
N ASN A 331 8.23 -15.20 9.90
CA ASN A 331 7.20 -14.68 10.80
C ASN A 331 6.71 -15.72 11.81
N ILE A 332 6.53 -16.98 11.40
CA ILE A 332 6.12 -18.06 12.30
C ILE A 332 7.26 -18.37 13.29
N THR A 333 8.49 -18.50 12.80
CA THR A 333 9.64 -19.03 13.55
C THR A 333 10.07 -18.13 14.71
N HIS A 334 10.04 -16.81 14.54
CA HIS A 334 10.56 -15.90 15.57
C HIS A 334 9.65 -15.74 16.81
N THR A 335 8.38 -16.18 16.72
CA THR A 335 7.42 -15.91 17.80
C THR A 335 7.66 -16.77 19.03
N ASN A 336 7.32 -16.24 20.21
CA ASN A 336 7.46 -16.96 21.47
C ASN A 336 6.69 -18.29 21.48
N TYR A 337 5.50 -18.33 20.87
CA TYR A 337 4.72 -19.56 20.76
C TYR A 337 5.50 -20.66 20.01
N THR A 338 6.04 -20.32 18.84
CA THR A 338 6.76 -21.30 18.00
C THR A 338 8.09 -21.71 18.64
N LEU A 339 8.81 -20.79 19.29
CA LEU A 339 10.04 -21.13 20.00
C LEU A 339 9.78 -22.11 21.16
N GLN A 340 8.72 -21.88 21.95
CA GLN A 340 8.29 -22.84 22.98
C GLN A 340 7.86 -24.18 22.37
N TYR A 341 7.16 -24.15 21.23
CA TYR A 341 6.81 -25.37 20.50
C TYR A 341 8.05 -26.15 20.07
N PHE A 342 9.09 -25.49 19.57
CA PHE A 342 10.36 -26.13 19.21
C PHE A 342 11.11 -26.71 20.42
N GLU A 343 11.12 -26.02 21.56
CA GLU A 343 11.73 -26.51 22.80
C GLU A 343 11.04 -27.80 23.30
N GLN A 344 9.71 -27.90 23.11
CA GLN A 344 8.93 -29.07 23.50
C GLN A 344 9.06 -30.25 22.51
N HIS A 345 9.52 -30.01 21.28
CA HIS A 345 9.62 -31.00 20.21
C HIS A 345 11.05 -31.08 19.64
N PRO A 346 12.04 -31.53 20.44
CA PRO A 346 13.45 -31.47 20.09
C PRO A 346 13.81 -32.21 18.79
N ASP A 347 13.21 -33.38 18.54
CA ASP A 347 13.45 -34.15 17.31
C ASP A 347 12.93 -33.44 16.06
N TYR A 348 11.79 -32.76 16.20
CA TYR A 348 11.21 -31.96 15.13
C TYR A 348 12.10 -30.75 14.81
N THR A 349 12.55 -30.05 15.87
CA THR A 349 13.44 -28.89 15.77
C THR A 349 14.75 -29.27 15.09
N TYR A 350 15.36 -30.40 15.46
CA TYR A 350 16.54 -30.94 14.78
C TYR A 350 16.28 -31.14 13.27
N GLN A 351 15.18 -31.82 12.90
CA GLN A 351 14.85 -32.07 11.50
C GLN A 351 14.58 -30.78 10.70
N PHE A 352 13.98 -29.79 11.34
CA PHE A 352 13.73 -28.48 10.77
C PHE A 352 15.05 -27.74 10.52
N MET A 353 15.92 -27.61 11.53
CA MET A 353 17.25 -27.01 11.41
C MET A 353 18.08 -27.68 10.32
N GLU A 354 18.13 -29.02 10.33
CA GLU A 354 18.87 -29.81 9.35
C GLU A 354 18.35 -29.59 7.92
N SER A 355 17.03 -29.40 7.77
CA SER A 355 16.43 -29.06 6.48
C SER A 355 16.82 -27.66 6.00
N LEU A 356 16.78 -26.67 6.88
CA LEU A 356 17.16 -25.29 6.56
C LEU A 356 18.65 -25.17 6.19
N LEU A 357 19.53 -25.81 6.97
CA LEU A 357 20.98 -25.82 6.72
C LEU A 357 21.33 -26.48 5.37
N LYS A 358 20.56 -27.48 4.91
CA LYS A 358 20.73 -28.06 3.58
C LYS A 358 20.37 -27.08 2.47
N LEU A 359 19.29 -26.32 2.65
CA LEU A 359 18.79 -25.38 1.66
C LEU A 359 19.74 -24.19 1.41
N MET A 360 20.58 -23.83 2.38
CA MET A 360 21.49 -22.68 2.27
C MET A 360 22.44 -22.74 1.07
N ARG A 361 22.88 -23.95 0.68
CA ARG A 361 23.81 -24.14 -0.45
C ARG A 361 23.11 -24.44 -1.78
N GLU A 362 21.79 -24.51 -1.77
CA GLU A 362 21.01 -24.78 -2.97
C GLU A 362 20.80 -23.50 -3.78
N ASN A 363 20.52 -23.64 -5.07
CA ASN A 363 20.23 -22.51 -5.95
C ASN A 363 18.80 -21.99 -5.72
N ILE A 364 18.61 -21.24 -4.63
CA ILE A 364 17.35 -20.60 -4.25
C ILE A 364 17.44 -19.08 -4.40
N PRO A 365 16.31 -18.36 -4.52
CA PRO A 365 16.33 -16.90 -4.53
C PRO A 365 16.98 -16.32 -3.26
N VAL A 366 17.71 -15.21 -3.41
CA VAL A 366 18.44 -14.53 -2.34
C VAL A 366 17.50 -14.11 -1.19
N SER A 367 16.32 -13.60 -1.51
CA SER A 367 15.23 -13.31 -0.57
C SER A 367 14.86 -14.50 0.31
N VAL A 368 14.68 -15.67 -0.30
CA VAL A 368 14.36 -16.93 0.39
C VAL A 368 15.51 -17.35 1.30
N LEU A 369 16.75 -17.23 0.82
CA LEU A 369 17.94 -17.50 1.61
C LEU A 369 18.03 -16.58 2.84
N MET A 370 17.75 -15.29 2.69
CA MET A 370 17.69 -14.35 3.83
C MET A 370 16.66 -14.80 4.88
N HIS A 371 15.44 -15.15 4.47
CA HIS A 371 14.42 -15.65 5.40
C HIS A 371 14.82 -16.98 6.08
N ILE A 372 15.50 -17.89 5.38
CA ILE A 372 16.04 -19.12 5.96
C ILE A 372 17.10 -18.80 7.03
N LEU A 373 17.99 -17.86 6.77
CA LEU A 373 19.00 -17.41 7.73
C LEU A 373 18.38 -16.74 8.94
N ILE A 374 17.31 -15.94 8.76
CA ILE A 374 16.52 -15.39 9.86
C ILE A 374 15.94 -16.52 10.72
N CYS A 375 15.36 -17.56 10.11
CA CYS A 375 14.86 -18.70 10.88
C CYS A 375 15.98 -19.39 11.68
N LEU A 376 17.16 -19.59 11.07
CA LEU A 376 18.31 -20.20 11.73
C LEU A 376 18.89 -19.36 12.86
N SER A 377 18.86 -18.02 12.77
CA SER A 377 19.34 -17.14 13.84
C SER A 377 18.47 -17.22 15.09
N TYR A 378 17.16 -17.41 14.95
CA TYR A 378 16.29 -17.66 16.12
C TYR A 378 16.51 -19.04 16.75
N LEU A 379 17.04 -20.00 15.97
CA LEU A 379 17.39 -21.35 16.42
C LEU A 379 18.85 -21.48 16.86
N SER A 380 19.65 -20.42 16.79
CA SER A 380 21.03 -20.39 17.28
C SER A 380 21.15 -19.94 18.74
N LYS A 381 20.07 -20.08 19.52
CA LYS A 381 20.01 -19.74 20.94
C LYS A 381 20.42 -20.92 21.80
N ASP A 382 20.91 -20.65 23.01
CA ASP A 382 21.36 -21.67 23.98
C ASP A 382 20.30 -22.75 24.28
N SER A 383 19.00 -22.41 24.19
CA SER A 383 17.91 -23.37 24.41
C SER A 383 17.87 -24.50 23.36
N PHE A 384 18.54 -24.33 22.22
CA PHE A 384 18.62 -25.31 21.12
C PHE A 384 20.02 -25.91 20.95
N GLN A 385 20.92 -25.75 21.93
CA GLN A 385 22.32 -26.18 21.82
C GLN A 385 22.46 -27.67 21.45
N GLN A 386 21.62 -28.53 22.00
CA GLN A 386 21.65 -29.96 21.70
C GLN A 386 21.39 -30.24 20.21
N GLN A 387 20.41 -29.56 19.61
CA GLN A 387 20.07 -29.71 18.20
C GLN A 387 21.13 -29.07 17.31
N MET A 388 21.71 -27.94 17.74
CA MET A 388 22.83 -27.29 17.06
C MET A 388 24.05 -28.23 16.96
N ASP A 389 24.39 -28.89 18.07
CA ASP A 389 25.50 -29.86 18.11
C ASP A 389 25.20 -31.06 17.19
N GLN A 390 23.96 -31.56 17.20
CA GLN A 390 23.56 -32.71 16.37
C GLN A 390 23.61 -32.45 14.86
N CYS A 391 23.36 -31.21 14.42
CA CYS A 391 23.39 -30.85 12.99
C CYS A 391 24.71 -30.19 12.56
N ASN A 392 25.73 -30.18 13.42
CA ASN A 392 27.01 -29.48 13.21
C ASN A 392 26.78 -28.00 12.78
N PHE A 393 25.85 -27.32 13.45
CA PHE A 393 25.36 -26.00 13.04
C PHE A 393 26.50 -25.00 12.78
N ILE A 394 27.40 -24.84 13.76
CA ILE A 394 28.51 -23.88 13.71
C ILE A 394 29.44 -24.16 12.53
N GLU A 395 29.79 -25.43 12.30
CA GLU A 395 30.64 -25.85 11.17
C GLU A 395 29.94 -25.52 9.84
N ARG A 396 28.66 -25.86 9.69
CA ARG A 396 27.91 -25.65 8.45
C ARG A 396 27.68 -24.18 8.12
N ILE A 397 27.44 -23.33 9.12
CA ILE A 397 27.37 -21.88 8.90
C ILE A 397 28.75 -21.33 8.52
N SER A 398 29.83 -21.77 9.16
CA SER A 398 31.20 -21.30 8.85
C SER A 398 31.58 -21.66 7.41
N ASP A 399 31.34 -22.91 7.05
CA ASP A 399 31.49 -23.47 5.71
C ASP A 399 30.66 -22.72 4.66
N PHE A 400 29.47 -22.27 5.03
CA PHE A 400 28.62 -21.48 4.14
C PHE A 400 29.14 -20.05 3.98
N VAL A 401 29.58 -19.40 5.06
CA VAL A 401 30.19 -18.06 5.02
C VAL A 401 31.42 -18.05 4.11
N GLU A 402 32.30 -19.04 4.26
CA GLU A 402 33.48 -19.17 3.40
C GLU A 402 33.07 -19.30 1.92
N TYR A 403 32.15 -20.22 1.62
CA TYR A 403 31.62 -20.42 0.28
C TYR A 403 30.99 -19.14 -0.31
N TYR A 404 30.09 -18.49 0.45
CA TYR A 404 29.32 -17.34 -0.03
C TYR A 404 30.18 -16.09 -0.17
N SER A 405 31.22 -15.94 0.65
CA SER A 405 32.21 -14.85 0.55
C SER A 405 32.97 -14.85 -0.78
N GLN A 406 33.12 -16.01 -1.42
CA GLN A 406 33.82 -16.17 -2.69
C GLN A 406 32.94 -15.89 -3.92
N ILE A 407 31.62 -15.72 -3.76
CA ILE A 407 30.72 -15.41 -4.87
C ILE A 407 31.06 -14.02 -5.41
N ASN A 408 31.32 -13.94 -6.73
CA ASN A 408 31.65 -12.67 -7.37
C ASN A 408 30.38 -11.84 -7.63
N THR A 409 30.29 -10.68 -7.00
CA THR A 409 29.16 -9.74 -7.14
C THR A 409 29.60 -8.35 -7.65
N SER A 410 30.87 -8.20 -8.07
CA SER A 410 31.50 -6.89 -8.33
C SER A 410 30.88 -6.07 -9.46
N GLU A 411 29.99 -6.66 -10.26
CA GLU A 411 29.34 -6.00 -11.40
C GLU A 411 27.93 -5.49 -11.07
N ASN A 412 27.41 -5.76 -9.87
CA ASN A 412 26.06 -5.37 -9.47
C ASN A 412 26.02 -4.90 -8.00
N GLU A 413 25.86 -3.59 -7.80
CA GLU A 413 25.78 -2.95 -6.49
C GLU A 413 24.68 -3.56 -5.59
N ALA A 414 23.52 -3.91 -6.17
CA ALA A 414 22.45 -4.58 -5.41
C ALA A 414 22.88 -5.97 -4.93
N ALA A 415 23.60 -6.73 -5.76
CA ALA A 415 24.11 -8.04 -5.39
C ALA A 415 25.21 -7.95 -4.31
N GLU A 416 25.98 -6.86 -4.28
CA GLU A 416 26.96 -6.59 -3.22
C GLU A 416 26.28 -6.26 -1.89
N ILE A 417 25.21 -5.46 -1.91
CA ILE A 417 24.37 -5.18 -0.73
C ILE A 417 23.75 -6.48 -0.19
N ASP A 418 23.13 -7.29 -1.06
CA ASP A 418 22.54 -8.58 -0.68
C ASP A 418 23.58 -9.52 -0.08
N LYS A 419 24.78 -9.57 -0.69
CA LYS A 419 25.89 -10.38 -0.18
C LYS A 419 26.32 -9.94 1.21
N LYS A 420 26.44 -8.64 1.43
CA LYS A 420 26.77 -8.08 2.74
C LYS A 420 25.71 -8.47 3.78
N THR A 421 24.42 -8.29 3.46
CA THR A 421 23.31 -8.64 4.34
C THR A 421 23.32 -10.11 4.75
N ILE A 422 23.57 -11.02 3.80
CA ILE A 422 23.67 -12.46 4.08
C ILE A 422 24.85 -12.79 5.01
N LEU A 423 26.01 -12.19 4.78
CA LEU A 423 27.19 -12.41 5.62
C LEU A 423 27.00 -11.82 7.01
N ASP A 424 26.36 -10.65 7.13
CA ASP A 424 26.00 -10.02 8.40
C ASP A 424 25.03 -10.91 9.21
N LEU A 425 23.99 -11.47 8.56
CA LEU A 425 23.06 -12.43 9.19
C LEU A 425 23.80 -13.66 9.73
N CYS A 426 24.77 -14.20 9.00
CA CYS A 426 25.57 -15.33 9.47
C CYS A 426 26.48 -14.95 10.64
N ALA A 427 27.12 -13.79 10.60
CA ALA A 427 28.01 -13.30 11.66
C ALA A 427 27.27 -13.17 13.01
N HIS A 428 26.01 -12.73 12.97
CA HIS A 428 25.18 -12.63 14.18
C HIS A 428 24.90 -13.99 14.85
N MET A 429 24.90 -15.10 14.11
CA MET A 429 24.67 -16.44 14.69
C MET A 429 25.85 -16.94 15.54
N PHE A 430 27.07 -16.42 15.33
CA PHE A 430 28.27 -16.80 16.11
C PHE A 430 28.51 -15.89 17.31
N HIS A 431 27.92 -14.69 17.29
CA HIS A 431 28.09 -13.69 18.33
C HIS A 431 26.72 -13.12 18.71
N PRO A 432 25.89 -13.89 19.44
CA PRO A 432 24.71 -13.33 20.09
C PRO A 432 25.21 -12.33 21.14
N LYS A 433 25.45 -11.08 20.74
CA LYS A 433 25.95 -10.03 21.64
C LYS A 433 24.91 -9.78 22.72
N ASP A 434 25.35 -9.72 23.97
CA ASP A 434 24.58 -9.23 25.11
C ASP A 434 23.89 -7.90 24.75
N ASN A 435 22.56 -7.86 24.88
CA ASN A 435 21.63 -6.77 24.52
C ASN A 435 21.89 -5.38 25.18
N SER A 436 23.07 -5.11 25.76
CA SER A 436 23.28 -3.94 26.62
C SER A 436 24.07 -2.77 26.01
N LEU A 437 24.87 -2.94 24.96
CA LEU A 437 25.90 -1.94 24.62
C LEU A 437 26.31 -1.79 23.13
N ASP A 438 25.40 -1.93 22.15
CA ASP A 438 25.80 -1.59 20.76
C ASP A 438 24.68 -0.95 19.91
N ASN A 439 24.99 0.19 19.31
CA ASN A 439 24.11 1.00 18.45
C ASN A 439 24.08 0.48 16.99
N SER A 440 24.26 -0.82 16.76
CA SER A 440 24.15 -1.38 15.41
C SER A 440 22.68 -1.61 15.08
N GLU A 441 22.11 -0.73 14.26
CA GLU A 441 20.71 -0.70 13.80
C GLU A 441 20.21 -2.06 13.20
N THR A 442 21.11 -2.99 12.86
CA THR A 442 20.80 -4.26 12.18
C THR A 442 20.04 -5.30 13.00
N ILE A 443 20.09 -5.28 14.34
CA ILE A 443 19.27 -6.16 15.20
C ILE A 443 18.02 -5.44 15.74
N GLU A 444 18.10 -4.12 15.99
CA GLU A 444 16.88 -3.33 16.23
C GLU A 444 15.95 -3.34 14.99
N GLN A 445 16.49 -3.59 13.80
CA GLN A 445 15.74 -3.89 12.57
C GLN A 445 15.10 -5.28 12.53
N ASN A 446 15.38 -6.21 13.46
CA ASN A 446 14.83 -7.56 13.44
C ASN A 446 13.82 -7.82 14.57
N GLU A 447 13.87 -7.05 15.66
CA GLU A 447 12.69 -6.82 16.49
C GLU A 447 11.80 -5.74 15.85
N LEU A 448 11.39 -5.97 14.60
CA LEU A 448 10.40 -5.11 13.95
C LEU A 448 9.16 -5.11 14.82
N LYS A 449 8.91 -3.96 15.46
CA LYS A 449 7.61 -3.70 16.08
C LYS A 449 6.55 -4.00 15.03
N THR A 450 5.38 -4.46 15.46
CA THR A 450 4.25 -4.76 14.55
C THR A 450 4.00 -3.62 13.54
N GLU A 451 4.26 -2.38 13.94
CA GLU A 451 4.21 -1.17 13.10
C GLU A 451 5.18 -1.16 11.92
N ASP A 452 6.40 -1.68 12.06
CA ASP A 452 7.40 -1.72 11.00
C ASP A 452 7.17 -2.89 10.03
N ARG A 453 6.58 -4.00 10.50
CA ARG A 453 6.10 -5.09 9.62
C ARG A 453 4.92 -4.65 8.76
N ILE A 454 4.08 -3.75 9.27
CA ILE A 454 2.99 -3.14 8.50
C ILE A 454 3.56 -2.26 7.37
N ARG A 455 4.74 -1.65 7.55
CA ARG A 455 5.40 -0.86 6.48
C ARG A 455 5.87 -1.73 5.31
N GLU A 456 6.08 -3.04 5.47
CA GLU A 456 6.43 -3.93 4.35
C GLU A 456 5.30 -4.04 3.31
N TYR A 457 4.06 -3.73 3.69
CA TYR A 457 2.91 -3.69 2.77
C TYR A 457 2.65 -2.31 2.18
N GLU A 458 3.45 -1.34 2.62
CA GLU A 458 3.47 0.00 2.11
C GLU A 458 4.68 0.15 1.18
N ASN A 459 4.53 0.89 0.09
CA ASN A 459 5.70 1.26 -0.73
C ASN A 459 6.59 2.27 0.02
N GLU A 460 7.69 2.69 -0.59
CA GLU A 460 8.60 3.71 -0.02
C GLU A 460 7.91 5.03 0.37
N GLN A 461 6.71 5.28 -0.14
CA GLN A 461 5.88 6.45 0.19
C GLN A 461 4.85 6.20 1.29
N GLY A 462 4.79 5.01 1.88
CA GLY A 462 3.79 4.65 2.90
C GLY A 462 2.44 4.22 2.31
N GLU A 463 2.38 3.83 1.03
CA GLU A 463 1.12 3.53 0.35
C GLU A 463 0.88 2.02 0.22
N LEU A 464 -0.32 1.57 0.61
CA LEU A 464 -0.69 0.15 0.56
C LEU A 464 -0.55 -0.44 -0.84
N ILE A 465 0.02 -1.64 -0.92
CA ILE A 465 0.14 -2.41 -2.15
C ILE A 465 -0.99 -3.45 -2.24
N PHE A 466 -1.68 -3.48 -3.38
CA PHE A 466 -2.59 -4.57 -3.75
C PHE A 466 -1.92 -5.42 -4.82
N GLU A 467 -1.89 -6.74 -4.63
CA GLU A 467 -1.24 -7.65 -5.56
C GLU A 467 -1.98 -7.66 -6.90
N CYS A 468 -1.24 -7.46 -7.99
CA CYS A 468 -1.72 -7.54 -9.36
C CYS A 468 -0.77 -8.46 -10.14
N PHE A 469 -1.29 -9.56 -10.67
CA PHE A 469 -0.51 -10.53 -11.41
C PHE A 469 -0.81 -10.43 -12.90
N GLN A 470 0.22 -10.38 -13.74
CA GLN A 470 0.05 -10.19 -15.18
C GLN A 470 -0.70 -11.35 -15.85
N ASP A 471 -0.52 -12.57 -15.34
CA ASP A 471 -1.18 -13.78 -15.81
C ASP A 471 -2.59 -13.99 -15.22
N GLU A 472 -3.08 -13.06 -14.40
CA GLU A 472 -4.44 -13.08 -13.87
C GLU A 472 -5.52 -12.98 -14.96
N VAL A 473 -5.21 -12.31 -16.08
CA VAL A 473 -6.15 -12.12 -17.21
C VAL A 473 -6.16 -13.33 -18.16
N SER A 474 -5.21 -14.26 -18.00
CA SER A 474 -5.01 -15.40 -18.90
C SER A 474 -5.60 -16.72 -18.37
N GLN A 475 -6.25 -16.69 -17.19
CA GLN A 475 -6.95 -17.81 -16.55
C GLN A 475 -8.46 -17.62 -16.64
#